data_AF-A0A914YNI9-F1
#
_entry.id   AF-A0A914YNI9-F1
#
_cell.length_a   1.000
_cell.length_b   1.000
_cell.length_c   1.000
_cell.angle_alpha   90.00
_cell.angle_beta   90.00
_cell.angle_gamma   90.00
#
_symmetry.space_group_name_H-M   'P 1'
#
loop_
_entity.id
_entity.type
_entity.pdbx_description
1 polymer ?
#
loop_
_entity_poly.entity_id
_entity_poly.type
_entity_poly.pdbx_seq_one_letter_code
_entity_poly.pdbx_strand_id
1 'polypeptide(L)'
;MFRLLGRSSDQVNPQASWGFSIAENPRNPNSVVYEIETWEGRRAVTPEFALGLYLKALKRLAETISKQPQTRVTIFIPAYYKTAHNNALKEACIFAGLSLSQTMQYPRNL
;
A
#
# COMPACT_ATOMS: atom_id res chain seq x y z
N MET A 1 -1.07 6.81 1.51
CA MET A 1 -0.90 5.43 0.98
C MET A 1 -2.07 4.50 1.32
N PHE A 2 -2.28 4.04 2.56
CA PHE A 2 -3.43 3.17 2.90
C PHE A 2 -4.81 3.77 2.53
N ARG A 3 -4.95 5.10 2.60
CA ARG A 3 -6.17 5.80 2.16
C ARG A 3 -6.42 5.81 0.64
N LEU A 4 -5.41 5.52 -0.17
CA LEU A 4 -5.49 5.52 -1.64
C LEU A 4 -5.50 4.10 -2.23
N LEU A 5 -5.16 3.10 -1.40
CA LEU A 5 -5.02 1.71 -1.82
C LEU A 5 -6.35 1.16 -2.36
N GLY A 6 -6.35 0.61 -3.57
CA GLY A 6 -7.55 0.04 -4.20
C GLY A 6 -8.68 1.06 -4.47
N ARG A 7 -8.34 2.34 -4.67
CA ARG A 7 -9.28 3.40 -5.03
C ARG A 7 -9.02 3.95 -6.42
N SER A 8 -10.10 4.29 -7.11
CA SER A 8 -10.12 5.09 -8.34
C SER A 8 -10.05 6.59 -8.05
N SER A 9 -9.81 7.41 -9.09
CA SER A 9 -9.68 8.87 -8.98
C SER A 9 -10.92 9.55 -8.39
N ASP A 10 -12.12 9.11 -8.76
CA ASP A 10 -13.41 9.61 -8.27
C ASP A 10 -13.64 9.34 -6.77
N GLN A 11 -12.93 8.36 -6.20
CA GLN A 11 -13.01 7.98 -4.78
C GLN A 11 -11.97 8.68 -3.91
N VAL A 12 -11.09 9.48 -4.52
CA VAL A 12 -10.04 10.23 -3.83
C VAL A 12 -10.45 11.68 -3.76
N ASN A 13 -10.41 12.27 -2.56
CA ASN A 13 -10.65 13.70 -2.42
C ASN A 13 -9.47 14.48 -3.04
N PRO A 14 -9.67 15.23 -4.14
CA PRO A 14 -8.61 15.97 -4.81
C PRO A 14 -8.17 17.22 -4.03
N GLN A 15 -8.99 17.71 -3.09
CA GLN A 15 -8.71 18.89 -2.25
C GLN A 15 -7.93 18.53 -0.98
N ALA A 16 -7.73 17.24 -0.71
CA ALA A 16 -6.91 16.83 0.43
C ALA A 16 -5.43 17.14 0.13
N SER A 17 -4.77 17.81 1.07
CA SER A 17 -3.34 18.08 0.96
C SER A 17 -2.55 16.81 1.28
N TRP A 18 -2.18 16.07 0.25
CA TRP A 18 -1.42 14.81 0.36
C TRP A 18 0.10 15.03 0.38
N GLY A 19 0.56 16.24 0.04
CA GLY A 19 1.99 16.56 -0.14
C GLY A 19 2.59 16.03 -1.46
N PHE A 20 1.76 15.47 -2.33
CA PHE A 20 2.12 14.96 -3.66
C PHE A 20 0.92 15.03 -4.60
N SER A 21 1.17 15.08 -5.91
CA SER A 21 0.14 15.07 -6.94
C SER A 21 -0.43 13.67 -7.14
N ILE A 22 -1.76 13.56 -7.25
CA ILE A 22 -2.47 12.32 -7.56
C ILE A 22 -3.04 12.43 -8.97
N ALA A 23 -2.91 11.37 -9.76
CA ALA A 23 -3.45 11.27 -11.11
C ALA A 23 -4.12 9.91 -11.32
N GLU A 24 -4.93 9.81 -12.38
CA GLU A 24 -5.48 8.54 -12.83
C GLU A 24 -4.38 7.59 -13.28
N ASN A 25 -4.55 6.30 -12.96
CA ASN A 25 -3.65 5.28 -13.46
C ASN A 25 -4.02 4.92 -14.91
N PRO A 26 -3.18 5.23 -15.91
CA PRO A 26 -3.51 5.02 -17.32
C PRO A 26 -3.63 3.53 -17.69
N ARG A 27 -3.16 2.63 -16.82
CA ARG A 27 -3.23 1.17 -17.05
C ARG A 27 -4.35 0.49 -16.27
N ASN A 28 -4.94 1.16 -15.28
CA ASN A 28 -6.02 0.63 -14.47
C ASN A 28 -6.91 1.77 -13.98
N PRO A 29 -8.07 2.03 -14.61
CA PRO A 29 -8.96 3.13 -14.23
C PRO A 29 -9.54 2.98 -12.82
N ASN A 30 -9.47 1.78 -12.21
CA ASN A 30 -9.89 1.55 -10.83
C ASN A 30 -8.77 1.84 -9.80
N SER A 31 -7.69 2.49 -10.22
CA SER A 31 -6.51 2.78 -9.42
C SER A 31 -6.02 4.20 -9.70
N VAL A 32 -5.34 4.78 -8.72
CA VAL A 32 -4.63 6.06 -8.87
C VAL A 32 -3.13 5.82 -8.89
N VAL A 33 -2.40 6.79 -9.43
CA VAL A 33 -0.97 6.94 -9.23
C VAL A 33 -0.69 8.25 -8.53
N TYR A 34 0.45 8.35 -7.87
CA TYR A 34 0.99 9.65 -7.49
C TYR A 34 2.39 9.83 -8.02
N GLU A 35 2.71 11.08 -8.35
CA GLU A 35 4.02 11.45 -8.84
C GLU A 35 4.97 11.64 -7.65
N ILE A 36 6.13 11.00 -7.74
CA ILE A 36 7.26 11.20 -6.83
C ILE A 36 8.45 11.71 -7.62
N GLU A 37 9.26 12.55 -6.99
CA GLU A 37 10.55 12.95 -7.52
C GLU A 37 11.61 11.92 -7.11
N THR A 38 12.37 11.43 -8.07
CA THR A 38 13.51 10.55 -7.84
C THR A 38 14.76 11.19 -8.44
N TRP A 39 15.92 10.58 -8.18
CA TRP A 39 17.20 11.00 -8.77
C TRP A 39 17.22 10.86 -10.31
N GLU A 40 16.29 10.10 -10.90
CA GLU A 40 16.11 9.94 -12.35
C GLU A 40 14.99 10.84 -12.91
N GLY A 41 14.44 11.74 -12.09
CA GLY A 41 13.32 12.61 -12.42
C GLY A 41 11.99 12.15 -11.85
N ARG A 42 10.88 12.73 -12.35
CA ARG A 42 9.54 12.41 -11.87
C ARG A 42 9.11 11.02 -12.34
N ARG A 43 8.57 10.23 -11.41
CA ARG A 43 8.01 8.91 -11.69
C ARG A 43 6.60 8.80 -11.09
N ALA A 44 5.70 8.19 -11.85
CA ALA A 44 4.40 7.77 -11.34
C ALA A 44 4.54 6.42 -10.61
N VAL A 45 4.02 6.35 -9.40
CA VAL A 45 4.00 5.12 -8.60
C VAL A 45 2.59 4.82 -8.13
N THR A 46 2.26 3.52 -8.03
CA THR A 46 0.97 3.10 -7.49
C THR A 46 1.03 3.01 -5.96
N PRO A 47 -0.11 3.17 -5.25
CA PRO A 47 -0.20 2.94 -3.81
C PRO A 47 0.30 1.55 -3.39
N GLU A 48 0.09 0.52 -4.20
CA GLU A 48 0.51 -0.85 -3.96
C GLU A 48 2.03 -0.96 -3.98
N PHE A 49 2.70 -0.35 -4.97
CA PHE A 49 4.15 -0.36 -5.08
C PHE A 49 4.82 0.32 -3.88
N ALA A 50 4.33 1.51 -3.52
CA ALA A 50 4.86 2.23 -2.37
C ALA A 50 4.60 1.49 -1.04
N LEU A 51 3.44 0.85 -0.91
CA LEU A 51 3.14 0.04 0.28
C LEU A 51 4.06 -1.18 0.33
N GLY A 52 4.33 -1.79 -0.81
CA GLY A 52 5.29 -2.86 -0.94
C GLY A 52 6.71 -2.45 -0.53
N LEU A 53 7.17 -1.25 -0.90
CA LEU A 53 8.46 -0.71 -0.44
C LEU A 53 8.50 -0.55 1.08
N TYR A 54 7.43 0.00 1.67
CA TYR A 54 7.31 0.15 3.12
C TYR A 54 7.30 -1.21 3.84
N LEU A 55 6.50 -2.16 3.36
CA LEU A 55 6.44 -3.52 3.90
C LEU A 55 7.79 -4.24 3.79
N LYS A 56 8.53 -4.03 2.69
CA LYS A 56 9.88 -4.58 2.51
C LYS A 56 10.87 -4.01 3.53
N ALA A 57 10.76 -2.73 3.86
CA ALA A 57 11.58 -2.11 4.91
C ALA A 57 11.25 -2.68 6.30
N LEU A 58 9.95 -2.81 6.62
CA LEU A 58 9.52 -3.42 7.89
C LEU A 58 9.93 -4.89 8.00
N LYS A 59 9.81 -5.65 6.92
CA LYS A 59 10.30 -7.03 6.83
C LYS A 59 11.78 -7.12 7.19
N ARG A 60 12.63 -6.30 6.55
CA ARG A 60 14.08 -6.27 6.82
C ARG A 60 14.39 -5.95 8.28
N LEU A 61 13.65 -5.01 8.87
CA LEU A 61 13.80 -4.67 10.29
C LEU A 61 13.43 -5.86 11.17
N ALA A 62 12.29 -6.51 10.93
CA ALA A 62 11.85 -7.68 11.67
C ALA A 62 12.86 -8.84 11.57
N GLU A 63 13.36 -9.13 10.37
CA GLU A 63 14.41 -10.14 10.12
C GLU A 63 15.71 -9.81 10.85
N THR A 64 16.08 -8.52 10.92
CA THR A 64 17.27 -8.07 11.63
C THR A 64 17.15 -8.27 13.14
N ILE A 65 15.97 -8.02 13.70
CA ILE A 65 15.67 -8.20 15.13
C ILE A 65 15.57 -9.69 15.47
N SER A 66 14.81 -10.46 14.71
CA SER A 66 14.52 -11.86 15.01
C SER A 66 15.62 -12.82 14.56
N LYS A 67 16.57 -12.37 13.74
CA LYS A 67 17.61 -13.20 13.08
C LYS A 67 17.03 -14.37 12.28
N GLN A 68 15.79 -14.21 11.78
CA GLN A 68 15.06 -15.25 11.04
C GLN A 68 14.36 -14.63 9.84
N PRO A 69 14.24 -15.37 8.72
CA PRO A 69 13.52 -14.88 7.54
C PRO A 69 12.03 -14.73 7.83
N GLN A 70 11.43 -13.65 7.32
CA GLN A 70 10.01 -13.35 7.47
C GLN A 70 9.31 -13.53 6.12
N THR A 71 8.47 -14.57 6.03
CA THR A 71 7.80 -14.94 4.77
C THR A 71 6.30 -14.75 4.82
N ARG A 72 5.72 -14.58 6.00
CA ARG A 72 4.28 -14.47 6.24
C ARG A 72 3.97 -13.26 7.09
N VAL A 73 2.81 -12.65 6.86
CA VAL A 73 2.37 -11.48 7.61
C VAL A 73 0.86 -11.53 7.88
N THR A 74 0.47 -11.06 9.06
CA THR A 74 -0.91 -10.71 9.39
C THR A 74 -0.99 -9.19 9.50
N ILE A 75 -1.94 -8.57 8.79
CA ILE A 75 -2.06 -7.11 8.73
C ILE A 75 -3.39 -6.68 9.33
N PHE A 76 -3.34 -5.72 10.25
CA PHE A 76 -4.52 -5.05 10.76
C PHE A 76 -4.99 -3.97 9.77
N ILE A 77 -6.26 -4.00 9.40
CA ILE A 77 -6.86 -3.12 8.39
C ILE A 77 -8.10 -2.40 8.95
N PRO A 78 -8.45 -1.22 8.40
CA PRO A 78 -9.69 -0.55 8.73
C PRO A 78 -10.92 -1.39 8.36
N ALA A 79 -12.00 -1.29 9.15
CA ALA A 79 -13.24 -2.03 8.90
C ALA A 79 -13.90 -1.70 7.54
N TYR A 80 -13.60 -0.54 6.94
CA TYR A 80 -14.13 -0.14 5.64
C TYR A 80 -13.41 -0.80 4.45
N TYR A 81 -12.32 -1.56 4.68
CA TYR A 81 -11.61 -2.24 3.60
C TYR A 81 -12.51 -3.27 2.92
N LYS A 82 -12.68 -3.12 1.61
CA LYS A 82 -13.44 -4.02 0.74
C LYS A 82 -12.49 -4.84 -0.14
N THR A 83 -13.07 -5.66 -1.02
CA THR A 83 -12.33 -6.53 -1.95
C THR A 83 -11.21 -5.82 -2.72
N ALA A 84 -11.47 -4.64 -3.29
CA ALA A 84 -10.45 -3.89 -4.03
C ALA A 84 -9.23 -3.52 -3.17
N HIS A 85 -9.48 -3.04 -1.94
CA HIS A 85 -8.42 -2.71 -0.99
C HIS A 85 -7.61 -3.95 -0.58
N ASN A 86 -8.30 -5.09 -0.38
CA ASN A 86 -7.66 -6.36 -0.03
C ASN A 86 -6.79 -6.92 -1.16
N ASN A 87 -7.23 -6.79 -2.42
CA ASN A 87 -6.45 -7.23 -3.57
C ASN A 87 -5.19 -6.38 -3.72
N ALA A 88 -5.33 -5.06 -3.64
CA ALA A 88 -4.22 -4.12 -3.65
C ALA A 88 -3.22 -4.36 -2.49
N LEU A 89 -3.73 -4.68 -1.29
CA LEU A 89 -2.90 -5.07 -0.15
C LEU A 89 -2.12 -6.36 -0.41
N LYS A 90 -2.76 -7.37 -1.02
CA LYS A 90 -2.09 -8.62 -1.40
C LYS A 90 -0.97 -8.39 -2.40
N GLU A 91 -1.21 -7.56 -3.43
CA GLU A 91 -0.18 -7.19 -4.42
C GLU A 91 1.02 -6.51 -3.75
N ALA A 92 0.78 -5.58 -2.84
CA ALA A 92 1.84 -4.94 -2.07
C ALA A 92 2.64 -5.95 -1.21
N CYS A 93 1.96 -6.94 -0.60
CA CYS A 93 2.63 -8.01 0.14
C CYS A 93 3.50 -8.88 -0.77
N ILE A 94 2.98 -9.27 -1.94
CA ILE A 94 3.71 -10.08 -2.93
C ILE A 94 4.98 -9.33 -3.38
N PHE A 95 4.86 -8.04 -3.69
CA PHE A 95 6.01 -7.20 -4.03
C PHE A 95 7.07 -7.16 -2.93
N ALA A 96 6.64 -7.13 -1.66
CA ALA A 96 7.54 -7.16 -0.50
C ALA A 96 8.17 -8.55 -0.23
N GLY A 97 7.78 -9.59 -0.98
CA GLY A 97 8.19 -10.97 -0.73
C GLY A 97 7.56 -11.53 0.54
N LEU A 98 6.30 -11.18 0.81
CA LEU A 98 5.49 -11.63 1.95
C LEU A 98 4.21 -12.30 1.45
N SER A 99 3.83 -13.38 2.11
CA SER A 99 2.51 -14.00 1.97
C SER A 99 1.56 -13.46 3.02
N LEU A 100 0.48 -12.82 2.59
CA LEU A 100 -0.57 -12.32 3.48
C LEU A 100 -1.37 -13.50 4.03
N SER A 101 -1.14 -13.85 5.30
CA SER A 101 -1.80 -14.99 5.94
C SER A 101 -3.22 -14.65 6.36
N GLN A 102 -3.41 -13.47 6.95
CA GLN A 102 -4.71 -13.00 7.39
C GLN A 102 -4.77 -11.47 7.39
N THR A 103 -5.97 -10.94 7.18
CA THR A 103 -6.31 -9.56 7.55
C THR A 103 -7.18 -9.57 8.79
N MET A 104 -6.89 -8.67 9.72
CA MET A 104 -7.68 -8.50 10.94
C MET A 104 -8.21 -7.07 11.00
N GLN A 105 -9.42 -6.85 11.45
CA GLN A 105 -9.88 -5.47 11.66
C GLN A 105 -9.21 -4.91 12.91
N TYR A 106 -8.92 -3.60 12.93
CA TYR A 106 -8.50 -2.95 14.16
C TYR A 106 -9.55 -3.17 15.26
N PRO A 107 -9.14 -3.43 16.52
CA PRO A 107 -10.08 -3.40 17.62
C PRO A 107 -10.75 -2.01 17.65
N ARG A 108 -12.07 -1.96 17.83
CA ARG A 108 -12.84 -0.70 17.78
C ARG A 108 -12.55 0.26 18.95
N ASN A 109 -11.67 -0.12 19.88
CA ASN A 109 -11.43 0.58 21.14
C ASN A 109 -9.92 0.77 21.37
N LEU A 110 -9.35 1.86 20.85
CA LEU A 110 -8.10 2.48 21.32
C LEU A 110 -8.28 3.99 21.25
#